data_AF-A0A0M0I2A3-F1
#
_entry.id   AF-A0A0M0I2A3-F1
#
_cell.length_a   1.000
_cell.length_b   1.000
_cell.length_c   1.000
_cell.angle_alpha   90.00
_cell.angle_beta   90.00
_cell.angle_gamma   90.00
#
_symmetry.space_group_name_H-M   'P 1'
#
loop_
_entity.id
_entity.type
_entity.pdbx_description
1 polymer ?
#
loop_
_entity_poly.entity_id
_entity_poly.type
_entity_poly.pdbx_seq_one_letter_code
_entity_poly.pdbx_strand_id
1 'polypeptide(L)'
;MRIATYYMFGSIVAFVLSLLSPWWVLAVLMLWVAISLALVALAYYKNNGRIFRKRSDGTIPKAVRILFWPFMLGVYTYNRIIRSITSLPSIQRIEPGLFLAARLTPADVEALHAHEIDAVLDVTAEFESLNVSLVGEGIEYLNVPVLDHAYPDFPTLLKAVRWIESQRKKNRSVVVHCALGRGRSVMIMVAYLLARDPDKSIAEVMEQIQSIRHRARLNSSQYKALQEYIANQEFGLAKPQIVIIANPVSGGGKWPENKADILATLSPYFTIEIKETTEQVTAAQLAKQALVQQPDMVIAAGGDGTVNEVAAEMVGSNIRFAILPCGTANALCHAMWGIRSKFTPVTMACDAIIHGDTRMIDVAQCNDQIALLIVAVGFEQQMIEFANRDEKNNDGQGAYLKGFLNAVTSGEVLSLYVRFDDQEEQVIDTHSMVIANAAPFSTLLAQGSGEPDINDGKLDVTWIPEAELPGMHVLSLTELVLSGFTSEKIGGFTEHKQVESVQIHHPDGLKYVIDGELFEGERLQIKVKPDALSVMSPKEPDLADVTL
;
A
#
# COMPACT_ATOMS: atom_id res chain seq x y z
N MET A 1 -10.88 22.06 7.22
CA MET A 1 -12.13 21.91 8.03
C MET A 1 -13.22 22.90 7.64
N ARG A 2 -13.03 24.23 7.70
CA ARG A 2 -14.12 25.21 7.42
C ARG A 2 -14.86 25.04 6.09
N ILE A 3 -14.15 24.70 5.00
CA ILE A 3 -14.78 24.54 3.68
C ILE A 3 -15.66 23.28 3.57
N ALA A 4 -15.25 22.18 4.22
CA ALA A 4 -16.05 20.96 4.30
C ALA A 4 -17.38 21.22 5.01
N THR A 5 -17.35 22.05 6.07
CA THR A 5 -18.54 22.48 6.80
C THR A 5 -19.49 23.29 5.93
N TYR A 6 -18.99 24.18 5.06
CA TYR A 6 -19.85 24.93 4.13
C TYR A 6 -20.52 24.01 3.10
N TYR A 7 -19.80 23.04 2.55
CA TYR A 7 -20.40 22.06 1.63
C TYR A 7 -21.41 21.15 2.34
N MET A 8 -21.12 20.71 3.56
CA MET A 8 -22.05 19.92 4.37
C MET A 8 -23.33 20.72 4.69
N PHE A 9 -23.19 21.98 5.09
CA PHE A 9 -24.32 22.86 5.32
C PHE A 9 -25.15 23.07 4.05
N GLY A 10 -24.49 23.37 2.92
CA GLY A 10 -25.17 23.49 1.62
C GLY A 10 -25.90 22.21 1.21
N SER A 11 -25.31 21.04 1.50
CA SER A 11 -25.93 19.74 1.29
C SER A 11 -27.20 19.57 2.12
N ILE A 12 -27.16 19.88 3.41
CA ILE A 12 -28.32 19.78 4.31
C ILE A 12 -29.43 20.73 3.84
N VAL A 13 -29.10 21.97 3.50
CA VAL A 13 -30.08 22.94 2.98
C VAL A 13 -30.72 22.43 1.68
N ALA A 14 -29.93 21.95 0.72
CA ALA A 14 -30.43 21.40 -0.53
C ALA A 14 -31.32 20.16 -0.29
N PHE A 15 -30.94 19.29 0.65
CA PHE A 15 -31.75 18.12 1.01
C PHE A 15 -33.10 18.52 1.61
N VAL A 16 -33.12 19.51 2.52
CA VAL A 16 -34.37 20.04 3.10
C VAL A 16 -35.24 20.68 2.00
N LEU A 17 -34.66 21.49 1.11
CA LEU A 17 -35.37 22.07 -0.03
C LEU A 17 -35.94 21.01 -0.97
N SER A 18 -35.26 19.88 -1.14
CA SER A 18 -35.79 18.74 -1.89
C SER A 18 -37.05 18.15 -1.25
N LEU A 19 -37.08 18.01 0.08
CA LEU A 19 -38.22 17.46 0.81
C LEU A 19 -39.42 18.42 0.83
N LEU A 20 -39.16 19.72 0.88
CA LEU A 20 -40.19 20.76 0.93
C LEU A 20 -40.73 21.15 -0.46
N SER A 21 -40.09 20.72 -1.54
CA SER A 21 -40.45 21.12 -2.90
C SER A 21 -41.76 20.45 -3.35
N PRO A 22 -42.81 21.22 -3.70
CA PRO A 22 -44.05 20.68 -4.25
C PRO A 22 -43.89 20.20 -5.70
N TRP A 23 -42.78 20.56 -6.37
CA TRP A 23 -42.47 20.15 -7.73
C TRP A 23 -41.42 19.05 -7.74
N TRP A 24 -41.77 17.89 -8.30
CA TRP A 24 -40.90 16.71 -8.32
C TRP A 24 -39.58 16.94 -9.07
N VAL A 25 -39.59 17.74 -10.16
CA VAL A 25 -38.36 18.08 -10.90
C VAL A 25 -37.41 18.89 -10.04
N LEU A 26 -37.93 19.91 -9.34
CA LEU A 26 -37.12 20.74 -8.45
C LEU A 26 -36.61 19.92 -7.25
N ALA A 27 -37.42 18.99 -6.73
CA ALA A 27 -37.01 18.06 -5.69
C ALA A 27 -35.80 17.21 -6.16
N VAL A 28 -35.90 16.56 -7.32
CA VAL A 28 -34.80 15.75 -7.88
C VAL A 28 -33.54 16.58 -8.11
N LEU A 29 -33.67 17.81 -8.63
CA LEU A 29 -32.53 18.71 -8.81
C LEU A 29 -31.87 19.07 -7.48
N MET A 30 -32.65 19.43 -6.45
CA MET A 30 -32.11 19.77 -5.13
C MET A 30 -31.48 18.55 -4.45
N LEU A 31 -32.04 17.35 -4.62
CA LEU A 31 -31.44 16.11 -4.12
C LEU A 31 -30.10 15.82 -4.80
N TRP A 32 -29.99 16.05 -6.11
CA TRP A 32 -28.73 15.92 -6.83
C TRP A 32 -27.67 16.91 -6.35
N VAL A 33 -28.05 18.16 -6.07
CA VAL A 33 -27.16 19.16 -5.41
C VAL A 33 -26.72 18.64 -4.04
N ALA A 34 -27.65 18.14 -3.23
CA ALA A 34 -27.35 17.63 -1.90
C ALA A 34 -26.33 16.48 -1.95
N ILE A 35 -26.57 15.46 -2.77
CA ILE A 35 -25.66 14.32 -2.94
C ILE A 35 -24.29 14.79 -3.44
N SER A 36 -24.25 15.69 -4.43
CA SER A 36 -22.99 16.25 -4.95
C SER A 36 -22.19 16.95 -3.85
N LEU A 37 -22.83 17.80 -3.04
CA LEU A 37 -22.15 18.56 -1.99
C LEU A 37 -21.76 17.69 -0.79
N ALA A 38 -22.57 16.68 -0.42
CA ALA A 38 -22.24 15.72 0.62
C ALA A 38 -20.96 14.93 0.30
N LEU A 39 -20.86 14.43 -0.94
CA LEU A 39 -19.68 13.68 -1.38
C LEU A 39 -18.43 14.56 -1.44
N VAL A 40 -18.57 15.83 -1.86
CA VAL A 40 -17.47 16.80 -1.78
C VAL A 40 -17.08 17.07 -0.33
N ALA A 41 -18.04 17.29 0.57
CA ALA A 41 -17.75 17.49 1.99
C ALA A 41 -16.98 16.31 2.58
N LEU A 42 -17.39 15.07 2.28
CA LEU A 42 -16.69 13.85 2.69
C LEU A 42 -15.26 13.79 2.13
N ALA A 43 -15.08 14.15 0.85
CA ALA A 43 -13.77 14.20 0.23
C ALA A 43 -12.84 15.22 0.90
N TYR A 44 -13.36 16.39 1.28
CA TYR A 44 -12.60 17.40 2.03
C TYR A 44 -12.34 17.00 3.48
N TYR A 45 -13.23 16.25 4.13
CA TYR A 45 -12.97 15.68 5.46
C TYR A 45 -11.86 14.64 5.42
N LYS A 46 -11.88 13.76 4.42
CA LYS A 46 -10.87 12.70 4.24
C LYS A 46 -9.63 13.13 3.45
N ASN A 47 -9.51 14.41 3.10
CA ASN A 47 -8.47 14.96 2.21
C ASN A 47 -8.26 14.12 0.91
N ASN A 48 -9.31 13.50 0.38
CA ASN A 48 -9.23 12.53 -0.70
C ASN A 48 -9.65 13.13 -2.05
N GLY A 49 -8.68 13.73 -2.76
CA GLY A 49 -8.88 14.26 -4.11
C GLY A 49 -9.16 13.21 -5.18
N ARG A 50 -8.91 11.92 -4.91
CA ARG A 50 -9.14 10.82 -5.87
C ARG A 50 -10.63 10.58 -6.14
N ILE A 51 -11.55 11.15 -5.35
CA ILE A 51 -13.01 11.02 -5.56
C ILE A 51 -13.46 11.52 -6.94
N PHE A 52 -12.78 12.54 -7.48
CA PHE A 52 -13.08 13.09 -8.80
C PHE A 52 -12.62 12.15 -9.93
N ARG A 53 -11.87 11.09 -9.61
CA ARG A 53 -11.33 10.09 -10.53
C ARG A 53 -10.67 10.72 -11.77
N LYS A 54 -10.03 11.87 -11.56
CA LYS A 54 -9.32 12.59 -12.61
C LYS A 54 -8.15 11.73 -13.07
N ARG A 55 -8.11 11.47 -14.37
CA ARG A 55 -7.08 10.65 -15.02
C ARG A 55 -5.78 11.44 -15.17
N SER A 56 -4.70 10.75 -15.48
CA SER A 56 -3.38 11.35 -15.71
C SER A 56 -3.38 12.37 -16.85
N ASP A 57 -4.23 12.19 -17.85
CA ASP A 57 -4.49 13.14 -18.97
C ASP A 57 -5.36 14.34 -18.57
N GLY A 58 -5.82 14.38 -17.33
CA GLY A 58 -6.65 15.44 -16.76
C GLY A 58 -8.14 15.33 -17.08
N THR A 59 -8.60 14.25 -17.73
CA THR A 59 -10.01 14.01 -18.00
C THR A 59 -10.75 13.42 -16.79
N ILE A 60 -12.03 13.75 -16.66
CA ILE A 60 -12.92 13.20 -15.62
C ILE A 60 -13.97 12.30 -16.27
N PRO A 61 -14.22 11.07 -15.77
CA PRO A 61 -15.24 10.19 -16.32
C PRO A 61 -16.61 10.86 -16.37
N LYS A 62 -17.36 10.67 -17.47
CA LYS A 62 -18.66 11.34 -17.70
C LYS A 62 -19.65 11.18 -16.55
N ALA A 63 -19.74 9.99 -15.95
CA ALA A 63 -20.61 9.73 -14.80
C ALA A 63 -20.24 10.56 -13.57
N VAL A 64 -18.93 10.66 -13.28
CA VAL A 64 -18.41 11.48 -12.16
C VAL A 64 -18.63 12.96 -12.44
N ARG A 65 -18.47 13.39 -13.69
CA ARG A 65 -18.74 14.77 -14.12
C ARG A 65 -20.20 15.16 -13.95
N ILE A 66 -21.13 14.26 -14.29
CA ILE A 66 -22.56 14.49 -14.04
C ILE A 66 -22.79 14.57 -12.53
N LEU A 67 -22.30 13.59 -11.75
CA LEU A 67 -22.49 13.59 -10.31
C LEU A 67 -22.05 14.90 -9.64
N PHE A 68 -20.89 15.45 -10.02
CA PHE A 68 -20.33 16.67 -9.43
C PHE A 68 -20.64 17.96 -10.19
N TRP A 69 -21.51 17.93 -11.20
CA TRP A 69 -21.84 19.11 -12.00
C TRP A 69 -22.31 20.32 -11.17
N PRO A 70 -23.20 20.17 -10.17
CA PRO A 70 -23.65 21.30 -9.36
C PRO A 70 -22.51 21.99 -8.62
N PHE A 71 -21.62 21.18 -8.02
CA PHE A 71 -20.42 21.69 -7.37
C PHE A 71 -19.50 22.41 -8.37
N MET A 72 -19.21 21.80 -9.52
CA MET A 72 -18.33 22.40 -10.53
C MET A 72 -18.86 23.74 -11.02
N LEU A 73 -20.17 23.87 -11.25
CA LEU A 73 -20.77 25.13 -11.67
C LEU A 73 -20.50 26.25 -10.65
N GLY A 74 -20.66 25.98 -9.36
CA GLY A 74 -20.35 26.93 -8.28
C GLY A 74 -18.87 27.33 -8.27
N VAL A 75 -17.97 26.37 -8.43
CA VAL A 75 -16.53 26.65 -8.40
C VAL A 75 -16.06 27.38 -9.68
N TYR A 76 -16.61 27.05 -10.86
CA TYR A 76 -16.33 27.75 -12.11
C TYR A 76 -16.77 29.21 -12.05
N THR A 77 -17.97 29.47 -11.53
CA THR A 77 -18.49 30.84 -11.37
C THR A 77 -17.66 31.65 -10.39
N TYR A 78 -17.34 31.08 -9.22
CA TYR A 78 -16.44 31.70 -8.24
C TYR A 78 -15.08 32.08 -8.87
N ASN A 79 -14.41 31.14 -9.54
CA ASN A 79 -13.11 31.40 -10.15
C ASN A 79 -13.16 32.45 -11.26
N ARG A 80 -14.24 32.46 -12.06
CA ARG A 80 -14.44 33.47 -13.13
C ARG A 80 -14.60 34.87 -12.52
N ILE A 81 -15.39 35.01 -11.46
CA ILE A 81 -15.59 36.27 -10.74
C ILE A 81 -14.28 36.76 -10.12
N ILE A 82 -13.54 35.89 -9.43
CA ILE A 82 -12.26 36.26 -8.83
C ILE A 82 -11.23 36.65 -9.90
N ARG A 83 -11.22 35.98 -11.05
CA ARG A 83 -10.37 36.35 -12.20
C ARG A 83 -10.76 37.71 -12.76
N SER A 84 -12.04 38.02 -12.96
CA SER A 84 -12.45 39.33 -13.51
C SER A 84 -12.14 40.51 -12.59
N ILE A 85 -12.05 40.27 -11.27
CA ILE A 85 -11.71 41.29 -10.27
C ILE A 85 -10.17 41.40 -10.10
N THR A 86 -9.40 40.39 -10.53
CA THR A 86 -7.95 40.36 -10.36
C THR A 86 -7.24 40.63 -11.68
N SER A 87 -6.70 41.84 -11.89
CA SER A 87 -6.03 42.25 -13.15
C SER A 87 -4.63 41.66 -13.40
N LEU A 88 -4.31 40.50 -12.82
CA LEU A 88 -2.97 39.91 -12.95
C LEU A 88 -2.89 38.96 -14.14
N PRO A 89 -1.77 38.97 -14.92
CA PRO A 89 -1.56 38.00 -15.98
C PRO A 89 -1.66 36.57 -15.43
N SER A 90 -2.36 35.71 -16.17
CA SER A 90 -2.68 34.36 -15.74
C SER A 90 -1.44 33.50 -15.59
N ILE A 91 -0.47 33.68 -16.49
CA ILE A 91 0.83 33.01 -16.56
C ILE A 91 1.94 34.03 -16.25
N GLN A 92 2.84 33.69 -15.34
CA GLN A 92 3.99 34.53 -14.98
C GLN A 92 5.26 33.70 -14.98
N ARG A 93 6.31 34.22 -15.63
CA ARG A 93 7.62 33.59 -15.69
C ARG A 93 8.37 33.84 -14.37
N ILE A 94 8.65 32.78 -13.61
CA ILE A 94 9.41 32.85 -12.36
C ILE A 94 10.91 32.81 -12.67
N GLU A 95 11.32 31.92 -13.58
CA GLU A 95 12.69 31.78 -14.10
C GLU A 95 12.64 31.43 -15.59
N PRO A 96 13.76 31.52 -16.34
CA PRO A 96 13.79 31.10 -17.74
C PRO A 96 13.25 29.68 -17.92
N GLY A 97 12.15 29.53 -18.66
CA GLY A 97 11.48 28.24 -18.92
C GLY A 97 10.71 27.64 -17.73
N LEU A 98 10.48 28.40 -16.66
CA LEU A 98 9.69 27.97 -15.51
C LEU A 98 8.62 29.03 -15.16
N PHE A 99 7.37 28.62 -15.23
CA PHE A 99 6.21 29.51 -15.15
C PHE A 99 5.25 29.07 -14.05
N LEU A 100 4.61 30.05 -13.42
CA LEU A 100 3.58 29.86 -12.41
C LEU A 100 2.28 30.50 -12.91
N ALA A 101 1.18 29.76 -12.83
CA ALA A 101 -0.10 30.24 -13.33
C ALA A 101 -1.28 29.97 -12.40
N ALA A 102 -2.35 30.76 -12.59
CA ALA A 102 -3.69 30.35 -12.18
C ALA A 102 -4.23 29.30 -13.17
N ARG A 103 -5.39 28.70 -12.87
CA ARG A 103 -5.96 27.62 -13.69
C ARG A 103 -6.07 28.03 -15.14
N LEU A 104 -5.46 27.27 -16.05
CA LEU A 104 -5.51 27.57 -17.48
C LEU A 104 -6.94 27.43 -18.02
N THR A 105 -7.34 28.35 -18.88
CA THR A 105 -8.61 28.35 -19.63
C THR A 105 -8.36 28.47 -21.12
N PRO A 106 -9.34 28.21 -22.01
CA PRO A 106 -9.13 28.34 -23.46
C PRO A 106 -8.60 29.73 -23.90
N ALA A 107 -8.90 30.79 -23.15
CA ALA A 107 -8.35 32.13 -23.39
C ALA A 107 -6.83 32.25 -23.14
N ASP A 108 -6.23 31.29 -22.44
CA ASP A 108 -4.81 31.29 -22.09
C ASP A 108 -3.94 30.55 -23.14
N VAL A 109 -4.54 29.93 -24.17
CA VAL A 109 -3.82 29.14 -25.19
C VAL A 109 -2.79 29.98 -25.96
N GLU A 110 -3.17 31.18 -26.38
CA GLU A 110 -2.27 32.09 -27.11
C GLU A 110 -1.05 32.45 -26.26
N ALA A 111 -1.26 32.66 -24.96
CA ALA A 111 -0.17 32.95 -24.01
C ALA A 111 0.73 31.71 -23.77
N LEU A 112 0.19 30.50 -23.80
CA LEU A 112 0.99 29.26 -23.73
C LEU A 112 1.92 29.14 -24.95
N HIS A 113 1.40 29.42 -26.15
CA HIS A 113 2.19 29.39 -27.39
C HIS A 113 3.23 30.51 -27.42
N ALA A 114 2.86 31.73 -27.04
CA ALA A 114 3.78 32.87 -26.99
C ALA A 114 4.93 32.70 -25.98
N HIS A 115 4.73 31.88 -24.96
CA HIS A 115 5.75 31.53 -23.97
C HIS A 115 6.45 30.20 -24.27
N GLU A 116 6.17 29.58 -25.42
CA GLU A 116 6.76 28.30 -25.85
C GLU A 116 6.65 27.22 -24.77
N ILE A 117 5.47 27.09 -24.16
CA ILE A 117 5.22 26.11 -23.09
C ILE A 117 5.06 24.71 -23.68
N ASP A 118 5.96 23.81 -23.29
CA ASP A 118 5.96 22.41 -23.74
C ASP A 118 5.41 21.43 -22.69
N ALA A 119 5.24 21.88 -21.44
CA ALA A 119 4.87 21.02 -20.33
C ALA A 119 3.97 21.72 -19.30
N VAL A 120 2.90 21.05 -18.89
CA VAL A 120 1.89 21.56 -17.94
C VAL A 120 1.78 20.63 -16.73
N LEU A 121 2.02 21.19 -15.55
CA LEU A 121 1.75 20.54 -14.26
C LEU A 121 0.47 21.13 -13.65
N ASP A 122 -0.60 20.33 -13.63
CA ASP A 122 -1.89 20.70 -13.06
C ASP A 122 -2.06 20.12 -11.65
N VAL A 123 -2.17 20.99 -10.65
CA VAL A 123 -2.30 20.61 -9.24
C VAL A 123 -3.77 20.48 -8.78
N THR A 124 -4.72 20.66 -9.68
CA THR A 124 -6.16 20.67 -9.35
C THR A 124 -6.77 19.28 -9.39
N ALA A 125 -7.56 18.94 -8.37
CA ALA A 125 -8.35 17.72 -8.34
C ALA A 125 -9.73 17.92 -8.99
N GLU A 126 -10.27 19.14 -8.88
CA GLU A 126 -11.66 19.44 -9.19
C GLU A 126 -11.92 19.61 -10.69
N PHE A 127 -10.94 20.09 -11.45
CA PHE A 127 -11.21 20.56 -12.79
C PHE A 127 -10.69 19.63 -13.87
N GLU A 128 -11.36 19.58 -15.02
CA GLU A 128 -10.78 19.00 -16.23
C GLU A 128 -9.61 19.86 -16.73
N SER A 129 -8.63 19.20 -17.34
CA SER A 129 -7.53 19.84 -18.07
C SER A 129 -8.02 20.71 -19.21
N LEU A 130 -7.14 21.58 -19.72
CA LEU A 130 -7.38 22.18 -21.03
C LEU A 130 -7.45 21.06 -22.07
N ASN A 131 -8.46 21.10 -22.94
CA ASN A 131 -8.64 20.08 -23.96
C ASN A 131 -7.37 20.02 -24.85
N VAL A 132 -6.76 18.84 -25.00
CA VAL A 132 -5.49 18.65 -25.72
C VAL A 132 -5.57 19.18 -27.15
N SER A 133 -6.74 19.06 -27.77
CA SER A 133 -7.05 19.61 -29.09
C SER A 133 -6.96 21.14 -29.20
N LEU A 134 -7.04 21.86 -28.07
CA LEU A 134 -6.95 23.32 -28.02
C LEU A 134 -5.52 23.83 -27.82
N VAL A 135 -4.61 23.02 -27.26
CA VAL A 135 -3.24 23.45 -26.92
C VAL A 135 -2.20 22.97 -27.94
N GLY A 136 -2.54 21.96 -28.75
CA GLY A 136 -1.68 21.39 -29.79
C GLY A 136 -1.13 20.02 -29.41
N GLU A 137 -0.84 19.19 -30.41
CA GLU A 137 -0.12 17.93 -30.22
C GLU A 137 1.30 18.23 -29.74
N GLY A 138 1.70 17.71 -28.57
CA GLY A 138 3.09 17.78 -28.10
C GLY A 138 3.32 18.33 -26.69
N ILE A 139 2.30 18.87 -26.02
CA ILE A 139 2.45 19.31 -24.63
C ILE A 139 2.38 18.12 -23.67
N GLU A 140 3.43 17.95 -22.89
CA GLU A 140 3.45 16.99 -21.80
C GLU A 140 2.56 17.46 -20.67
N TYR A 141 1.75 16.57 -20.15
CA TYR A 141 0.80 16.91 -19.10
C TYR A 141 0.94 15.96 -17.92
N LEU A 142 1.05 16.53 -16.73
CA LEU A 142 0.98 15.79 -15.47
C LEU A 142 -0.10 16.42 -14.59
N ASN A 143 -1.04 15.60 -14.13
CA ASN A 143 -1.93 15.97 -13.04
C ASN A 143 -1.46 15.40 -11.69
N VAL A 144 -1.43 16.27 -10.70
CA VAL A 144 -1.19 15.98 -9.29
C VAL A 144 -2.40 16.47 -8.50
N PRO A 145 -3.45 15.66 -8.35
CA PRO A 145 -4.75 16.13 -7.85
C PRO A 145 -4.69 16.45 -6.36
N VAL A 146 -4.70 17.73 -6.02
CA VAL A 146 -4.80 18.21 -4.64
C VAL A 146 -6.08 19.02 -4.49
N LEU A 147 -6.87 18.78 -3.44
CA LEU A 147 -8.08 19.57 -3.15
C LEU A 147 -7.74 21.03 -2.82
N ASP A 148 -8.67 21.95 -3.07
CA ASP A 148 -8.47 23.35 -2.69
C ASP A 148 -8.27 23.51 -1.18
N HIS A 149 -7.43 24.46 -0.79
CA HIS A 149 -6.96 24.66 0.59
C HIS A 149 -6.18 23.48 1.24
N ALA A 150 -6.08 22.33 0.59
CA ALA A 150 -5.15 21.27 0.96
C ALA A 150 -3.77 21.51 0.31
N TYR A 151 -2.83 20.61 0.60
CA TYR A 151 -1.50 20.58 0.01
C TYR A 151 -1.11 19.12 -0.32
N PRO A 152 -0.23 18.90 -1.31
CA PRO A 152 0.21 17.56 -1.65
C PRO A 152 0.97 16.93 -0.47
N ASP A 153 0.73 15.63 -0.23
CA ASP A 153 1.62 14.84 0.63
C ASP A 153 3.03 14.75 0.04
N PHE A 154 3.97 14.25 0.83
CA PHE A 154 5.38 14.23 0.47
C PHE A 154 5.66 13.46 -0.84
N PRO A 155 5.19 12.21 -1.03
CA PRO A 155 5.42 11.49 -2.27
C PRO A 155 4.84 12.23 -3.48
N THR A 156 3.64 12.78 -3.34
CA THR A 156 2.96 13.53 -4.40
C THR A 156 3.72 14.82 -4.76
N LEU A 157 4.26 15.53 -3.76
CA LEU A 157 5.12 16.68 -3.96
C LEU A 157 6.42 16.29 -4.68
N LEU A 158 7.08 15.22 -4.25
CA LEU A 158 8.33 14.74 -4.83
C LEU A 158 8.14 14.29 -6.28
N LYS A 159 7.04 13.60 -6.60
CA LYS A 159 6.64 13.28 -7.97
C LYS A 159 6.52 14.53 -8.83
N ALA A 160 5.86 15.57 -8.33
CA ALA A 160 5.73 16.84 -9.02
C ALA A 160 7.10 17.49 -9.29
N VAL A 161 7.95 17.58 -8.26
CA VAL A 161 9.30 18.17 -8.32
C VAL A 161 10.19 17.42 -9.31
N ARG A 162 10.27 16.09 -9.22
CA ARG A 162 11.08 15.25 -10.13
C ARG A 162 10.56 15.28 -11.55
N TRP A 163 9.24 15.39 -11.75
CA TRP A 163 8.68 15.53 -13.09
C TRP A 163 9.06 16.88 -13.71
N ILE A 164 8.97 17.99 -12.95
CA ILE A 164 9.45 19.30 -13.41
C ILE A 164 10.91 19.18 -13.83
N GLU A 165 11.77 18.63 -12.98
CA GLU A 165 13.19 18.46 -13.28
C GLU A 165 13.45 17.64 -14.55
N SER A 166 12.73 16.54 -14.74
CA SER A 166 12.83 15.71 -15.94
C SER A 166 12.49 16.48 -17.23
N GLN A 167 11.45 17.32 -17.19
CA GLN A 167 11.11 18.16 -18.34
C GLN A 167 12.15 19.26 -18.56
N ARG A 168 12.64 19.89 -17.48
CA ARG A 168 13.67 20.93 -17.55
C ARG A 168 14.98 20.41 -18.14
N LYS A 169 15.40 19.19 -17.78
CA LYS A 169 16.57 18.52 -18.40
C LYS A 169 16.40 18.24 -19.90
N LYS A 170 15.16 18.13 -20.38
CA LYS A 170 14.84 18.01 -21.81
C LYS A 170 14.70 19.38 -22.50
N ASN A 171 15.14 20.47 -21.86
CA ASN A 171 14.99 21.85 -22.32
C ASN A 171 13.54 22.29 -22.58
N ARG A 172 12.57 21.65 -21.93
CA ARG A 172 11.15 22.01 -22.05
C ARG A 172 10.79 23.16 -21.10
N SER A 173 9.94 24.07 -21.56
CA SER A 173 9.35 25.10 -20.69
C SER A 173 8.16 24.53 -19.91
N VAL A 174 8.17 24.70 -18.59
CA VAL A 174 7.18 24.11 -17.68
C VAL A 174 6.31 25.19 -17.06
N VAL A 175 4.99 25.02 -17.12
CA VAL A 175 4.03 25.82 -16.33
C VAL A 175 3.41 24.98 -15.23
N VAL A 176 3.42 25.51 -14.00
CA VAL A 176 2.76 24.91 -12.83
C VAL A 176 1.54 25.75 -12.47
N HIS A 177 0.36 25.12 -12.37
CA HIS A 177 -0.85 25.84 -12.02
C HIS A 177 -1.74 25.12 -10.99
N CYS A 178 -2.53 25.91 -10.27
CA CYS A 178 -3.65 25.41 -9.45
C CYS A 178 -4.90 26.24 -9.75
N ALA A 179 -5.89 26.32 -8.86
CA ALA A 179 -7.08 27.15 -9.09
C ALA A 179 -6.73 28.65 -9.29
N LEU A 180 -6.17 29.29 -8.25
CA LEU A 180 -5.81 30.72 -8.27
C LEU A 180 -4.31 30.97 -8.48
N GLY A 181 -3.50 29.91 -8.47
CA GLY A 181 -2.04 30.03 -8.58
C GLY A 181 -1.38 30.73 -7.39
N ARG A 182 -1.90 30.55 -6.16
CA ARG A 182 -1.45 31.30 -4.97
C ARG A 182 -0.90 30.44 -3.83
N GLY A 183 -1.27 29.16 -3.75
CA GLY A 183 -0.92 28.28 -2.63
C GLY A 183 -0.33 26.95 -3.10
N ARG A 184 -1.16 25.99 -3.52
CA ARG A 184 -0.73 24.63 -3.95
C ARG A 184 0.40 24.62 -5.00
N SER A 185 0.24 25.37 -6.09
CA SER A 185 1.25 25.47 -7.13
C SER A 185 2.50 26.24 -6.68
N VAL A 186 2.34 27.20 -5.76
CA VAL A 186 3.45 27.92 -5.14
C VAL A 186 4.27 26.97 -4.27
N MET A 187 3.62 26.11 -3.48
CA MET A 187 4.31 25.10 -2.66
C MET A 187 5.17 24.16 -3.52
N ILE A 188 4.64 23.67 -4.65
CA ILE A 188 5.42 22.84 -5.59
C ILE A 188 6.58 23.64 -6.20
N MET A 189 6.34 24.90 -6.58
CA MET A 189 7.39 25.76 -7.14
C MET A 189 8.53 26.00 -6.14
N VAL A 190 8.17 26.28 -4.88
CA VAL A 190 9.14 26.46 -3.78
C VAL A 190 9.92 25.18 -3.55
N ALA A 191 9.23 24.04 -3.45
CA ALA A 191 9.84 22.73 -3.30
C ALA A 191 10.84 22.41 -4.43
N TYR A 192 10.49 22.72 -5.69
CA TYR A 192 11.38 22.50 -6.83
C TYR A 192 12.62 23.38 -6.77
N LEU A 193 12.47 24.67 -6.47
CA LEU A 193 13.59 25.61 -6.38
C LEU A 193 14.53 25.26 -5.22
N LEU A 194 13.99 24.82 -4.07
CA LEU A 194 14.79 24.33 -2.94
C LEU A 194 15.51 23.02 -3.27
N ALA A 195 14.88 22.10 -3.99
CA ALA A 195 15.52 20.85 -4.41
C ALA A 195 16.68 21.08 -5.39
N ARG A 196 16.64 22.16 -6.17
CA ARG A 196 17.71 22.54 -7.09
C ARG A 196 18.83 23.32 -6.41
N ASP A 197 18.48 24.20 -5.46
CA ASP A 197 19.41 25.05 -4.72
C ASP A 197 19.25 24.83 -3.19
N PRO A 198 19.81 23.75 -2.62
CA PRO A 198 19.57 23.36 -1.22
C PRO A 198 20.03 24.36 -0.16
N ASP A 199 20.95 25.27 -0.52
CA ASP A 199 21.47 26.30 0.37
C ASP A 199 20.47 27.44 0.63
N LYS A 200 19.42 27.57 -0.20
CA LYS A 200 18.41 28.60 -0.04
C LYS A 200 17.40 28.23 1.04
N SER A 201 16.99 29.24 1.80
CA SER A 201 15.88 29.13 2.74
C SER A 201 14.52 29.26 2.04
N ILE A 202 13.46 28.73 2.67
CA ILE A 202 12.08 28.90 2.19
C ILE A 202 11.74 30.40 2.02
N ALA A 203 12.25 31.26 2.92
CA ALA A 203 12.00 32.69 2.89
C ALA A 203 12.57 33.36 1.64
N GLU A 204 13.82 33.05 1.28
CA GLU A 204 14.48 33.61 0.09
C GLU A 204 13.79 33.18 -1.21
N VAL A 205 13.42 31.89 -1.31
CA VAL A 205 12.68 31.38 -2.48
C VAL A 205 11.29 32.02 -2.59
N MET A 206 10.62 32.22 -1.45
CA MET A 206 9.33 32.92 -1.41
C MET A 206 9.45 34.38 -1.83
N GLU A 207 10.49 35.08 -1.39
CA GLU A 207 10.76 36.47 -1.79
C GLU A 207 11.00 36.56 -3.31
N GLN A 208 11.79 35.65 -3.87
CA GLN A 208 12.00 35.53 -5.32
C GLN A 208 10.67 35.40 -6.06
N ILE A 209 9.79 34.47 -5.64
CA ILE A 209 8.49 34.28 -6.28
C ILE A 209 7.58 35.50 -6.09
N GLN A 210 7.56 36.10 -4.90
CA GLN A 210 6.69 37.23 -4.56
C GLN A 210 7.08 38.52 -5.29
N SER A 211 8.37 38.70 -5.62
CA SER A 211 8.84 39.83 -6.45
C SER A 211 8.15 39.88 -7.82
N ILE A 212 7.75 38.72 -8.35
CA ILE A 212 7.05 38.58 -9.63
C ILE A 212 5.53 38.43 -9.40
N ARG A 213 5.14 37.65 -8.38
CA ARG A 213 3.74 37.32 -8.05
C ARG A 213 3.42 37.65 -6.60
N HIS A 214 3.18 38.94 -6.32
CA HIS A 214 2.93 39.46 -4.97
C HIS A 214 1.83 38.75 -4.14
N ARG A 215 0.88 38.06 -4.79
CA ARG A 215 -0.20 37.30 -4.11
C ARG A 215 0.16 35.84 -3.81
N ALA A 216 1.36 35.37 -4.18
CA ALA A 216 1.85 34.04 -3.85
C ALA A 216 2.09 33.95 -2.34
N ARG A 217 1.50 32.96 -1.67
CA ARG A 217 1.62 32.80 -0.23
C ARG A 217 1.44 31.34 0.18
N LEU A 218 2.35 30.86 1.01
CA LEU A 218 2.18 29.60 1.74
C LEU A 218 1.36 29.85 3.01
N ASN A 219 0.39 28.97 3.28
CA ASN A 219 -0.26 28.95 4.59
C ASN A 219 0.64 28.27 5.64
N SER A 220 0.28 28.36 6.92
CA SER A 220 1.10 27.82 8.01
C SER A 220 1.32 26.30 7.90
N SER A 221 0.31 25.56 7.44
CA SER A 221 0.42 24.10 7.25
C SER A 221 1.36 23.74 6.10
N GLN A 222 1.30 24.45 4.97
CA GLN A 222 2.18 24.28 3.81
C GLN A 222 3.63 24.61 4.16
N TYR A 223 3.82 25.70 4.92
CA TYR A 223 5.15 26.12 5.36
C TYR A 223 5.75 25.08 6.32
N LYS A 224 4.98 24.64 7.33
CA LYS A 224 5.40 23.59 8.27
C LYS A 224 5.72 22.28 7.55
N ALA A 225 4.86 21.84 6.62
CA ALA A 225 5.10 20.65 5.82
C ALA A 225 6.40 20.74 5.02
N LEU A 226 6.66 21.87 4.33
CA LEU A 226 7.94 22.07 3.64
C LEU A 226 9.14 22.06 4.59
N GLN A 227 9.03 22.65 5.78
CA GLN A 227 10.11 22.61 6.76
C GLN A 227 10.43 21.19 7.23
N GLU A 228 9.39 20.40 7.52
CA GLU A 228 9.55 18.98 7.88
C GLU A 228 10.24 18.20 6.76
N TYR A 229 9.85 18.44 5.50
CA TYR A 229 10.45 17.76 4.34
C TYR A 229 11.92 18.15 4.12
N ILE A 230 12.30 19.41 4.39
CA ILE A 230 13.70 19.85 4.26
C ILE A 230 14.54 19.20 5.38
N ALA A 231 14.01 19.17 6.61
CA ALA A 231 14.71 18.60 7.76
C ALA A 231 15.03 17.11 7.57
N ASN A 232 14.14 16.37 6.89
CA ASN A 232 14.32 14.94 6.61
C ASN A 232 15.28 14.63 5.44
N GLN A 233 15.95 15.63 4.85
CA GLN A 233 16.87 15.48 3.69
C GLN A 233 16.24 14.79 2.47
N GLU A 234 14.95 15.00 2.28
CA GLU A 234 14.11 14.18 1.42
C GLU A 234 14.01 14.75 -0.03
N PHE A 235 14.64 15.90 -0.31
CA PHE A 235 14.64 16.60 -1.60
C PHE A 235 15.65 16.05 -2.62
N GLY A 236 15.62 14.73 -2.85
CA GLY A 236 16.41 14.11 -3.92
C GLY A 236 15.75 14.28 -5.29
N LEU A 237 16.39 15.02 -6.21
CA LEU A 237 15.97 15.08 -7.62
C LEU A 237 16.16 13.74 -8.36
N ALA A 238 17.06 12.89 -7.87
CA ALA A 238 17.24 11.52 -8.36
C ALA A 238 16.13 10.61 -7.83
N LYS A 239 15.65 9.69 -8.68
CA LYS A 239 14.72 8.64 -8.25
C LYS A 239 15.49 7.50 -7.58
N PRO A 240 15.02 6.99 -6.42
CA PRO A 240 15.61 5.81 -5.80
C PRO A 240 15.55 4.61 -6.75
N GLN A 241 16.58 3.77 -6.71
CA GLN A 241 16.64 2.55 -7.49
C GLN A 241 15.95 1.42 -6.72
N ILE A 242 14.98 0.78 -7.37
CA ILE A 242 14.28 -0.38 -6.84
C ILE A 242 14.48 -1.57 -7.79
N VAL A 243 14.64 -2.75 -7.21
CA VAL A 243 14.70 -4.02 -7.96
C VAL A 243 13.47 -4.85 -7.62
N ILE A 244 12.63 -5.10 -8.62
CA ILE A 244 11.48 -6.00 -8.49
C ILE A 244 11.90 -7.40 -8.90
N ILE A 245 11.84 -8.35 -7.98
CA ILE A 245 12.06 -9.77 -8.22
C ILE A 245 10.70 -10.43 -8.34
N ALA A 246 10.35 -10.88 -9.54
CA ALA A 246 9.02 -11.34 -9.84
C ALA A 246 8.98 -12.81 -10.26
N ASN A 247 7.99 -13.56 -9.76
CA ASN A 247 7.68 -14.89 -10.24
C ASN A 247 6.54 -14.83 -11.27
N PRO A 248 6.80 -15.03 -12.58
CA PRO A 248 5.80 -14.81 -13.62
C PRO A 248 4.65 -15.81 -13.60
N VAL A 249 4.83 -17.01 -13.03
CA VAL A 249 3.79 -18.05 -12.96
C VAL A 249 2.99 -18.01 -11.65
N SER A 250 3.40 -17.19 -10.68
CA SER A 250 2.73 -17.12 -9.37
C SER A 250 1.30 -16.60 -9.48
N GLY A 251 0.43 -17.14 -8.62
CA GLY A 251 -0.97 -16.70 -8.50
C GLY A 251 -1.83 -16.90 -9.74
N GLY A 252 -1.43 -17.76 -10.68
CA GLY A 252 -2.10 -17.96 -11.97
C GLY A 252 -1.73 -16.91 -13.02
N GLY A 253 -0.55 -16.28 -12.91
CA GLY A 253 -0.12 -15.23 -13.84
C GLY A 253 -0.53 -13.82 -13.44
N LYS A 254 -0.83 -13.58 -12.16
CA LYS A 254 -1.20 -12.25 -11.65
C LYS A 254 -0.09 -11.21 -11.82
N TRP A 255 1.18 -11.60 -11.75
CA TRP A 255 2.28 -10.66 -12.02
C TRP A 255 2.19 -10.08 -13.44
N PRO A 256 2.20 -10.89 -14.53
CA PRO A 256 2.00 -10.40 -15.89
C PRO A 256 0.76 -9.51 -16.06
N GLU A 257 -0.37 -9.89 -15.44
CA GLU A 257 -1.62 -9.12 -15.51
C GLU A 257 -1.50 -7.71 -14.90
N ASN A 258 -0.82 -7.59 -13.75
CA ASN A 258 -0.71 -6.33 -13.01
C ASN A 258 0.54 -5.52 -13.35
N LYS A 259 1.52 -6.11 -14.06
CA LYS A 259 2.84 -5.51 -14.34
C LYS A 259 2.73 -4.11 -14.94
N ALA A 260 1.87 -3.91 -15.94
CA ALA A 260 1.70 -2.61 -16.58
C ALA A 260 1.20 -1.53 -15.61
N ASP A 261 0.21 -1.86 -14.78
CA ASP A 261 -0.39 -0.96 -13.80
C ASP A 261 0.57 -0.65 -12.64
N ILE A 262 1.32 -1.66 -12.17
CA ILE A 262 2.37 -1.50 -11.16
C ILE A 262 3.44 -0.53 -11.69
N LEU A 263 3.93 -0.74 -12.92
CA LEU A 263 4.95 0.14 -13.51
C LEU A 263 4.43 1.56 -13.75
N ALA A 264 3.19 1.71 -14.22
CA ALA A 264 2.55 3.02 -14.36
C ALA A 264 2.45 3.76 -13.02
N THR A 265 2.22 3.01 -11.93
CA THR A 265 2.07 3.54 -10.57
C THR A 265 3.42 3.91 -9.94
N LEU A 266 4.43 3.03 -10.05
CA LEU A 266 5.72 3.17 -9.35
C LEU A 266 6.78 3.96 -10.14
N SER A 267 6.81 3.86 -11.48
CA SER A 267 7.84 4.52 -12.31
C SER A 267 7.89 6.05 -12.19
N PRO A 268 6.83 6.79 -11.82
CA PRO A 268 6.94 8.22 -11.52
C PRO A 268 7.84 8.51 -10.31
N TYR A 269 7.95 7.58 -9.37
CA TYR A 269 8.64 7.74 -8.10
C TYR A 269 10.03 7.09 -8.09
N PHE A 270 10.19 5.96 -8.78
CA PHE A 270 11.38 5.11 -8.72
C PHE A 270 12.00 4.82 -10.08
N THR A 271 13.29 4.49 -10.08
CA THR A 271 13.98 3.83 -11.20
C THR A 271 13.87 2.33 -10.98
N ILE A 272 13.24 1.61 -11.92
CA ILE A 272 12.83 0.22 -11.71
C ILE A 272 13.67 -0.72 -12.57
N GLU A 273 14.38 -1.66 -11.93
CA GLU A 273 14.89 -2.87 -12.56
C GLU A 273 13.92 -4.03 -12.27
N ILE A 274 13.65 -4.88 -13.26
CA ILE A 274 12.82 -6.08 -13.08
C ILE A 274 13.69 -7.30 -13.36
N LYS A 275 13.69 -8.25 -12.42
CA LYS A 275 14.31 -9.57 -12.56
C LYS A 275 13.22 -10.62 -12.39
N GLU A 276 12.99 -11.45 -13.39
CA GLU A 276 11.98 -12.50 -13.35
C GLU A 276 12.63 -13.87 -13.09
N THR A 277 12.01 -14.69 -12.24
CA THR A 277 12.45 -16.06 -11.97
C THR A 277 12.21 -16.95 -13.20
N THR A 278 12.94 -18.06 -13.24
CA THR A 278 12.75 -19.13 -14.22
C THR A 278 12.85 -20.48 -13.50
N GLU A 279 12.59 -21.59 -14.19
CA GLU A 279 12.79 -22.92 -13.61
C GLU A 279 14.23 -23.17 -13.11
N GLN A 280 15.22 -22.48 -13.69
CA GLN A 280 16.63 -22.63 -13.35
C GLN A 280 17.15 -21.54 -12.41
N VAL A 281 16.40 -20.45 -12.23
CA VAL A 281 16.84 -19.27 -11.48
C VAL A 281 15.79 -18.90 -10.44
N THR A 282 16.15 -19.09 -9.17
CA THR A 282 15.27 -18.87 -8.02
C THR A 282 15.19 -17.40 -7.63
N ALA A 283 14.16 -17.02 -6.86
CA ALA A 283 14.02 -15.66 -6.37
C ALA A 283 15.14 -15.32 -5.37
N ALA A 284 15.57 -16.28 -4.54
CA ALA A 284 16.72 -16.12 -3.64
C ALA A 284 18.01 -15.79 -4.41
N GLN A 285 18.27 -16.46 -5.54
CA GLN A 285 19.44 -16.17 -6.37
C GLN A 285 19.40 -14.75 -6.96
N LEU A 286 18.23 -14.31 -7.42
CA LEU A 286 18.04 -12.94 -7.92
C LEU A 286 18.16 -11.90 -6.80
N ALA A 287 17.72 -12.23 -5.57
CA ALA A 287 17.84 -11.37 -4.40
C ALA A 287 19.31 -11.17 -4.03
N LYS A 288 20.11 -12.25 -3.96
CA LYS A 288 21.58 -12.15 -3.77
C LYS A 288 22.21 -11.24 -4.80
N GLN A 289 21.85 -11.39 -6.08
CA GLN A 289 22.38 -10.53 -7.15
C GLN A 289 21.94 -9.07 -7.01
N ALA A 290 20.70 -8.83 -6.58
CA ALA A 290 20.18 -7.49 -6.35
C ALA A 290 20.91 -6.79 -5.19
N LEU A 291 21.15 -7.50 -4.08
CA LEU A 291 21.85 -6.97 -2.90
C LEU A 291 23.26 -6.46 -3.22
N VAL A 292 23.97 -7.10 -4.15
CA VAL A 292 25.30 -6.65 -4.61
C VAL A 292 25.25 -5.26 -5.26
N GLN A 293 24.13 -4.92 -5.90
CA GLN A 293 23.94 -3.61 -6.53
C GLN A 293 23.64 -2.49 -5.52
N GLN A 294 23.35 -2.83 -4.27
CA GLN A 294 22.93 -1.90 -3.21
C GLN A 294 21.77 -0.97 -3.62
N PRO A 295 20.65 -1.49 -4.16
CA PRO A 295 19.48 -0.66 -4.45
C PRO A 295 18.89 -0.06 -3.17
N ASP A 296 18.08 0.99 -3.33
CA ASP A 296 17.35 1.59 -2.21
C ASP A 296 16.25 0.68 -1.66
N MET A 297 15.75 -0.25 -2.49
CA MET A 297 14.71 -1.21 -2.13
C MET A 297 14.74 -2.46 -3.02
N VAL A 298 14.47 -3.62 -2.43
CA VAL A 298 14.16 -4.87 -3.15
C VAL A 298 12.69 -5.23 -2.91
N ILE A 299 12.00 -5.61 -3.98
CA ILE A 299 10.56 -5.90 -3.94
C ILE A 299 10.30 -7.33 -4.42
N ALA A 300 9.72 -8.18 -3.59
CA ALA A 300 9.26 -9.50 -3.99
C ALA A 300 7.85 -9.42 -4.60
N ALA A 301 7.70 -9.79 -5.87
CA ALA A 301 6.43 -9.84 -6.59
C ALA A 301 6.01 -11.29 -6.88
N GLY A 302 5.20 -11.86 -6.00
CA GLY A 302 4.80 -13.27 -6.08
C GLY A 302 3.89 -13.68 -4.91
N GLY A 303 3.81 -14.99 -4.68
CA GLY A 303 3.16 -15.58 -3.50
C GLY A 303 4.14 -15.85 -2.37
N ASP A 304 3.68 -16.55 -1.34
CA ASP A 304 4.40 -16.71 -0.07
C ASP A 304 5.79 -17.35 -0.25
N GLY A 305 5.97 -18.36 -1.10
CA GLY A 305 7.30 -18.94 -1.38
C GLY A 305 8.27 -17.95 -2.04
N THR A 306 7.81 -17.16 -3.02
CA THR A 306 8.65 -16.10 -3.63
C THR A 306 9.01 -15.01 -2.62
N VAL A 307 8.08 -14.67 -1.72
CA VAL A 307 8.32 -13.71 -0.64
C VAL A 307 9.33 -14.26 0.36
N ASN A 308 9.20 -15.53 0.78
CA ASN A 308 10.12 -16.19 1.70
C ASN A 308 11.53 -16.25 1.10
N GLU A 309 11.69 -16.73 -0.13
CA GLU A 309 12.99 -16.82 -0.80
C GLU A 309 13.72 -15.47 -0.89
N VAL A 310 13.01 -14.38 -1.20
CA VAL A 310 13.61 -13.05 -1.24
C VAL A 310 13.89 -12.56 0.18
N ALA A 311 12.93 -12.71 1.10
CA ALA A 311 13.07 -12.26 2.48
C ALA A 311 14.25 -12.92 3.19
N ALA A 312 14.53 -14.20 2.94
CA ALA A 312 15.67 -14.93 3.49
C ALA A 312 16.99 -14.21 3.24
N GLU A 313 17.14 -13.61 2.06
CA GLU A 313 18.32 -12.84 1.68
C GLU A 313 18.29 -11.40 2.23
N MET A 314 17.10 -10.87 2.52
CA MET A 314 16.92 -9.54 3.08
C MET A 314 17.09 -9.49 4.60
N VAL A 315 16.97 -10.61 5.32
CA VAL A 315 17.15 -10.66 6.79
C VAL A 315 18.54 -10.14 7.17
N GLY A 316 18.57 -9.12 8.05
CA GLY A 316 19.81 -8.45 8.47
C GLY A 316 20.43 -7.51 7.44
N SER A 317 19.80 -7.32 6.27
CA SER A 317 20.19 -6.30 5.29
C SER A 317 19.69 -4.91 5.70
N ASN A 318 20.44 -3.87 5.36
CA ASN A 318 19.99 -2.48 5.50
C ASN A 318 19.14 -2.00 4.30
N ILE A 319 18.97 -2.84 3.28
CA ILE A 319 18.18 -2.52 2.10
C ILE A 319 16.71 -2.74 2.43
N ARG A 320 15.86 -1.77 2.09
CA ARG A 320 14.43 -1.83 2.37
C ARG A 320 13.78 -2.97 1.59
N PHE A 321 12.89 -3.72 2.23
CA PHE A 321 12.16 -4.82 1.60
C PHE A 321 10.68 -4.46 1.41
N ALA A 322 10.09 -4.85 0.28
CA ALA A 322 8.66 -4.68 0.03
C ALA A 322 8.05 -5.92 -0.64
N ILE A 323 6.74 -6.06 -0.53
CA ILE A 323 5.99 -7.18 -1.09
C ILE A 323 4.95 -6.65 -2.06
N LEU A 324 4.95 -7.17 -3.29
CA LEU A 324 3.85 -7.06 -4.24
C LEU A 324 3.09 -8.40 -4.26
N PRO A 325 1.93 -8.47 -3.59
CA PRO A 325 1.14 -9.71 -3.47
C PRO A 325 0.55 -10.14 -4.81
N CYS A 326 1.30 -10.98 -5.52
CA CYS A 326 0.92 -11.55 -6.81
C CYS A 326 0.67 -13.07 -6.73
N GLY A 327 0.55 -13.62 -5.53
CA GLY A 327 0.25 -15.03 -5.28
C GLY A 327 -1.24 -15.35 -5.11
N THR A 328 -1.52 -16.61 -4.82
CA THR A 328 -2.88 -17.11 -4.53
C THR A 328 -3.28 -16.79 -3.09
N ALA A 329 -2.43 -17.15 -2.11
CA ALA A 329 -2.71 -16.98 -0.69
C ALA A 329 -2.23 -15.62 -0.15
N ASN A 330 -0.97 -15.23 -0.37
CA ASN A 330 -0.39 -13.98 0.18
C ASN A 330 -0.62 -13.86 1.69
N ALA A 331 -0.44 -14.96 2.40
CA ALA A 331 -0.76 -15.12 3.80
C ALA A 331 -0.02 -14.10 4.69
N LEU A 332 1.24 -13.79 4.38
CA LEU A 332 2.00 -12.77 5.14
C LEU A 332 1.38 -11.38 5.00
N CYS A 333 0.98 -10.98 3.78
CA CYS A 333 0.28 -9.72 3.57
C CYS A 333 -1.06 -9.67 4.30
N HIS A 334 -1.77 -10.81 4.41
CA HIS A 334 -3.01 -10.89 5.16
C HIS A 334 -2.81 -10.76 6.67
N ALA A 335 -1.76 -11.40 7.21
CA ALA A 335 -1.37 -11.25 8.61
C ALA A 335 -0.98 -9.80 8.93
N MET A 336 -0.17 -9.17 8.08
CA MET A 336 0.34 -7.82 8.32
C MET A 336 -0.67 -6.70 8.05
N TRP A 337 -1.51 -6.82 7.01
CA TRP A 337 -2.34 -5.71 6.51
C TRP A 337 -3.84 -5.94 6.75
N GLY A 338 -4.19 -7.06 7.38
CA GLY A 338 -5.57 -7.46 7.68
C GLY A 338 -6.43 -7.71 6.44
N ILE A 339 -7.75 -7.82 6.67
CA ILE A 339 -8.72 -8.24 5.64
C ILE A 339 -8.77 -7.34 4.40
N ARG A 340 -8.37 -6.06 4.51
CA ARG A 340 -8.40 -5.10 3.40
C ARG A 340 -7.51 -5.54 2.23
N SER A 341 -6.42 -6.24 2.54
CA SER A 341 -5.50 -6.79 1.53
C SER A 341 -6.15 -7.84 0.63
N LYS A 342 -7.31 -8.44 0.97
CA LYS A 342 -8.03 -9.35 0.06
C LYS A 342 -8.68 -8.65 -1.13
N PHE A 343 -9.01 -7.36 -1.01
CA PHE A 343 -9.78 -6.65 -2.04
C PHE A 343 -8.90 -5.88 -3.02
N THR A 344 -7.87 -5.19 -2.51
CA THR A 344 -6.96 -4.37 -3.33
C THR A 344 -5.49 -4.56 -2.95
N PRO A 345 -4.96 -5.79 -3.00
CA PRO A 345 -3.64 -6.13 -2.47
C PRO A 345 -2.49 -5.34 -3.13
N VAL A 346 -2.45 -5.34 -4.47
CA VAL A 346 -1.39 -4.69 -5.25
C VAL A 346 -1.41 -3.15 -5.09
N THR A 347 -2.60 -2.55 -5.13
CA THR A 347 -2.75 -1.09 -4.93
C THR A 347 -2.30 -0.66 -3.55
N MET A 348 -2.67 -1.41 -2.50
CA MET A 348 -2.24 -1.13 -1.13
C MET A 348 -0.72 -1.22 -1.00
N ALA A 349 -0.10 -2.26 -1.57
CA ALA A 349 1.34 -2.41 -1.60
C ALA A 349 2.03 -1.25 -2.32
N CYS A 350 1.54 -0.85 -3.50
CA CYS A 350 2.09 0.27 -4.25
C CYS A 350 1.99 1.59 -3.47
N ASP A 351 0.85 1.86 -2.83
CA ASP A 351 0.67 3.04 -1.99
C ASP A 351 1.68 2.99 -0.81
N ALA A 352 1.87 1.86 -0.12
CA ALA A 352 2.86 1.72 0.95
C ALA A 352 4.31 1.97 0.47
N ILE A 353 4.69 1.39 -0.66
CA ILE A 353 6.01 1.59 -1.30
C ILE A 353 6.25 3.07 -1.63
N ILE A 354 5.23 3.77 -2.15
CA ILE A 354 5.32 5.19 -2.53
C ILE A 354 5.47 6.08 -1.29
N HIS A 355 4.76 5.79 -0.20
CA HIS A 355 4.83 6.57 1.03
C HIS A 355 6.07 6.26 1.86
N GLY A 356 6.68 5.08 1.67
CA GLY A 356 7.87 4.65 2.39
C GLY A 356 7.58 4.19 3.82
N ASP A 357 6.34 3.77 4.09
CA ASP A 357 5.92 3.28 5.40
C ASP A 357 6.48 1.89 5.67
N THR A 358 7.22 1.73 6.77
CA THR A 358 7.91 0.47 7.12
C THR A 358 7.46 -0.05 8.48
N ARG A 359 7.40 -1.38 8.61
CA ARG A 359 7.24 -2.10 9.87
C ARG A 359 8.39 -3.08 10.03
N MET A 360 8.99 -3.11 11.22
CA MET A 360 9.91 -4.18 11.60
C MET A 360 9.08 -5.40 11.99
N ILE A 361 9.48 -6.57 11.49
CA ILE A 361 8.86 -7.84 11.85
C ILE A 361 9.93 -8.83 12.31
N ASP A 362 9.48 -9.72 13.18
CA ASP A 362 10.24 -10.87 13.63
C ASP A 362 10.30 -11.93 12.54
N VAL A 363 11.37 -12.73 12.56
CA VAL A 363 11.54 -13.87 11.65
C VAL A 363 11.94 -15.10 12.45
N ALA A 364 11.28 -16.22 12.22
CA ALA A 364 11.67 -17.49 12.81
C ALA A 364 12.82 -18.12 12.00
N GLN A 365 14.00 -18.22 12.58
CA GLN A 365 15.11 -18.99 12.00
C GLN A 365 14.88 -20.48 12.28
N CYS A 366 14.78 -21.28 11.22
CA CYS A 366 14.47 -22.71 11.27
C CYS A 366 15.61 -23.51 10.65
N ASN A 367 16.54 -24.02 11.48
CA ASN A 367 17.83 -24.54 11.00
C ASN A 367 18.49 -23.52 10.06
N ASP A 368 18.74 -23.87 8.80
CA ASP A 368 19.32 -22.99 7.77
C ASP A 368 18.28 -22.17 6.99
N GLN A 369 16.99 -22.40 7.21
CA GLN A 369 15.88 -21.73 6.54
C GLN A 369 15.26 -20.64 7.43
N ILE A 370 14.39 -19.81 6.86
CA ILE A 370 13.52 -18.92 7.63
C ILE A 370 12.06 -19.32 7.46
N ALA A 371 11.26 -19.07 8.50
CA ALA A 371 9.81 -19.08 8.43
C ALA A 371 9.30 -17.66 8.73
N LEU A 372 8.51 -17.11 7.81
CA LEU A 372 7.84 -15.84 8.02
C LEU A 372 6.47 -16.06 8.68
N LEU A 373 5.82 -17.19 8.39
CA LEU A 373 4.49 -17.52 8.88
C LEU A 373 4.56 -18.62 9.94
N ILE A 374 4.69 -19.87 9.50
CA ILE A 374 4.50 -21.04 10.37
C ILE A 374 5.49 -22.16 10.06
N VAL A 375 5.79 -22.92 11.10
CA VAL A 375 6.40 -24.24 11.02
C VAL A 375 5.43 -25.26 11.60
N ALA A 376 5.24 -26.41 10.95
CA ALA A 376 4.29 -27.41 11.42
C ALA A 376 4.85 -28.84 11.34
N VAL A 377 4.48 -29.66 12.31
CA VAL A 377 4.80 -31.10 12.40
C VAL A 377 3.49 -31.86 12.65
N GLY A 378 3.20 -32.90 11.87
CA GLY A 378 1.95 -33.68 11.97
C GLY A 378 0.97 -33.44 10.82
N PHE A 379 -0.29 -33.12 11.12
CA PHE A 379 -1.37 -33.04 10.13
C PHE A 379 -1.05 -32.19 8.89
N GLU A 380 -0.43 -31.03 9.07
CA GLU A 380 -0.06 -30.10 7.99
C GLU A 380 0.90 -30.74 6.98
N GLN A 381 1.82 -31.60 7.45
CA GLN A 381 2.69 -32.39 6.58
C GLN A 381 1.88 -33.42 5.80
N GLN A 382 0.96 -34.13 6.45
CA GLN A 382 0.10 -35.11 5.80
C GLN A 382 -0.83 -34.46 4.75
N MET A 383 -1.32 -33.24 5.01
CA MET A 383 -2.13 -32.47 4.07
C MET A 383 -1.39 -32.15 2.77
N ILE A 384 -0.15 -31.65 2.86
CA ILE A 384 0.65 -31.28 1.69
C ILE A 384 1.08 -32.52 0.91
N GLU A 385 1.47 -33.61 1.59
CA GLU A 385 1.76 -34.88 0.91
C GLU A 385 0.53 -35.46 0.18
N PHE A 386 -0.68 -35.31 0.76
CA PHE A 386 -1.92 -35.75 0.15
C PHE A 386 -2.32 -34.89 -1.05
N ALA A 387 -2.20 -33.56 -0.95
CA ALA A 387 -2.46 -32.63 -2.05
C ALA A 387 -1.54 -32.89 -3.26
N ASN A 388 -0.24 -33.12 -3.03
CA ASN A 388 0.71 -33.46 -4.11
C ASN A 388 0.38 -34.80 -4.82
N ARG A 389 -0.27 -35.75 -4.13
CA ARG A 389 -0.73 -37.01 -4.73
C ARG A 389 -1.99 -36.82 -5.56
N ASP A 390 -2.91 -35.96 -5.11
CA ASP A 390 -4.19 -35.68 -5.78
C ASP A 390 -4.12 -34.58 -6.85
N GLU A 391 -3.08 -33.73 -6.90
CA GLU A 391 -2.82 -32.84 -8.05
C GLU A 391 -2.56 -33.61 -9.35
N LYS A 392 -2.18 -34.89 -9.27
CA LYS A 392 -2.23 -35.81 -10.44
C LYS A 392 -3.66 -36.10 -10.93
N ASN A 393 -4.67 -35.78 -10.12
CA ASN A 393 -6.09 -36.01 -10.32
C ASN A 393 -6.93 -34.70 -10.14
N ASN A 394 -6.50 -33.59 -10.73
CA ASN A 394 -7.35 -32.47 -11.21
C ASN A 394 -8.44 -31.87 -10.28
N ASP A 395 -8.35 -32.01 -8.95
CA ASP A 395 -9.31 -31.46 -7.98
C ASP A 395 -8.59 -30.37 -7.16
N GLY A 396 -8.93 -29.09 -7.37
CA GLY A 396 -8.27 -27.93 -6.76
C GLY A 396 -8.46 -27.78 -5.24
N GLN A 397 -8.92 -26.61 -4.76
CA GLN A 397 -9.01 -26.24 -3.33
C GLN A 397 -9.76 -27.26 -2.42
N GLY A 398 -10.58 -28.15 -2.98
CA GLY A 398 -11.24 -29.24 -2.25
C GLY A 398 -10.31 -30.40 -1.83
N ALA A 399 -9.14 -30.53 -2.44
CA ALA A 399 -8.12 -31.52 -2.07
C ALA A 399 -7.47 -31.20 -0.71
N TYR A 400 -7.25 -29.92 -0.41
CA TYR A 400 -6.67 -29.49 0.86
C TYR A 400 -7.59 -29.84 2.05
N LEU A 401 -8.90 -29.59 1.91
CA LEU A 401 -9.89 -29.93 2.94
C LEU A 401 -10.09 -31.45 3.09
N LYS A 402 -10.04 -32.22 1.99
CA LYS A 402 -10.06 -33.70 2.05
C LYS A 402 -8.79 -34.26 2.70
N GLY A 403 -7.62 -33.72 2.37
CA GLY A 403 -6.34 -34.06 2.98
C GLY A 403 -6.35 -33.78 4.48
N PHE A 404 -6.88 -32.62 4.89
CA PHE A 404 -7.07 -32.24 6.29
C PHE A 404 -7.97 -33.23 7.04
N LEU A 405 -9.18 -33.48 6.52
CA LEU A 405 -10.13 -34.40 7.14
C LEU A 405 -9.56 -35.82 7.25
N ASN A 406 -8.87 -36.31 6.21
CA ASN A 406 -8.22 -37.62 6.24
C ASN A 406 -7.10 -37.70 7.27
N ALA A 407 -6.19 -36.72 7.31
CA ALA A 407 -5.10 -36.63 8.27
C ALA A 407 -5.62 -36.64 9.72
N VAL A 408 -6.65 -35.85 9.98
CA VAL A 408 -7.34 -35.80 11.28
C VAL A 408 -7.98 -37.16 11.63
N THR A 409 -8.57 -37.86 10.66
CA THR A 409 -9.20 -39.17 10.90
C THR A 409 -8.22 -40.34 10.99
N SER A 410 -6.99 -40.22 10.46
CA SER A 410 -5.98 -41.28 10.58
C SER A 410 -5.42 -41.43 12.00
N GLY A 411 -5.49 -40.39 12.83
CA GLY A 411 -5.24 -40.49 14.27
C GLY A 411 -3.82 -40.91 14.66
N GLU A 412 -2.81 -40.71 13.80
CA GLU A 412 -1.42 -40.97 14.18
C GLU A 412 -0.98 -39.96 15.24
N VAL A 413 -0.53 -40.46 16.38
CA VAL A 413 0.05 -39.69 17.47
C VAL A 413 1.56 -39.69 17.27
N LEU A 414 2.17 -38.51 17.34
CA LEU A 414 3.61 -38.32 17.28
C LEU A 414 4.15 -38.06 18.69
N SER A 415 5.11 -38.87 19.13
CA SER A 415 5.86 -38.66 20.38
C SER A 415 7.08 -37.78 20.12
N LEU A 416 6.90 -36.47 20.22
CA LEU A 416 7.94 -35.49 19.93
C LEU A 416 8.78 -35.20 21.17
N TYR A 417 10.10 -35.19 21.02
CA TYR A 417 11.02 -34.70 22.05
C TYR A 417 11.20 -33.20 21.86
N VAL A 418 10.66 -32.41 22.78
CA VAL A 418 10.52 -30.96 22.66
C VAL A 418 11.24 -30.25 23.79
N ARG A 419 12.04 -29.24 23.44
CA ARG A 419 12.66 -28.32 24.38
C ARG A 419 12.23 -26.90 24.09
N PHE A 420 11.60 -26.26 25.05
CA PHE A 420 11.21 -24.84 24.98
C PHE A 420 12.27 -23.98 25.68
N ASP A 421 12.83 -23.01 24.99
CA ASP A 421 13.86 -22.10 25.52
C ASP A 421 15.01 -22.89 26.18
N ASP A 422 15.38 -22.48 27.39
CA ASP A 422 16.40 -23.11 28.25
C ASP A 422 15.80 -24.14 29.23
N GLN A 423 14.56 -24.60 29.02
CA GLN A 423 13.92 -25.60 29.87
C GLN A 423 14.43 -27.01 29.58
N GLU A 424 14.13 -27.96 30.48
CA GLU A 424 14.43 -29.37 30.25
C GLU A 424 13.61 -29.92 29.07
N GLU A 425 14.18 -30.90 28.37
CA GLU A 425 13.49 -31.61 27.30
C GLU A 425 12.33 -32.42 27.87
N GLN A 426 11.18 -32.38 27.20
CA GLN A 426 9.98 -33.12 27.55
C GLN A 426 9.47 -33.88 26.33
N VAL A 427 8.80 -35.00 26.59
CA VAL A 427 8.11 -35.76 25.53
C VAL A 427 6.67 -35.25 25.45
N ILE A 428 6.26 -34.85 24.25
CA ILE A 428 4.90 -34.38 23.95
C ILE A 428 4.28 -35.34 22.94
N ASP A 429 3.25 -36.06 23.37
CA ASP A 429 2.41 -36.87 22.50
C ASP A 429 1.33 -35.99 21.87
N THR A 430 1.41 -35.81 20.55
CA THR A 430 0.55 -34.87 19.83
C THR A 430 0.20 -35.34 18.43
N HIS A 431 -0.97 -34.95 17.95
CA HIS A 431 -1.34 -35.18 16.55
C HIS A 431 -0.82 -34.11 15.58
N SER A 432 -0.70 -32.87 16.05
CA SER A 432 -0.11 -31.76 15.29
C SER A 432 0.43 -30.72 16.25
N MET A 433 1.60 -30.20 15.90
CA MET A 433 2.24 -29.06 16.56
C MET A 433 2.56 -27.99 15.52
N VAL A 434 2.07 -26.78 15.77
CA VAL A 434 2.30 -25.58 14.94
C VAL A 434 3.07 -24.56 15.75
N ILE A 435 4.10 -23.99 15.13
CA ILE A 435 4.95 -22.94 15.67
C ILE A 435 4.75 -21.74 14.74
N ALA A 436 4.11 -20.68 15.24
CA ALA A 436 3.76 -19.50 14.44
C ALA A 436 4.61 -18.29 14.81
N ASN A 437 5.14 -17.63 13.78
CA ASN A 437 5.71 -16.28 13.83
C ASN A 437 4.70 -15.24 13.33
N ALA A 438 3.94 -15.60 12.30
CA ALA A 438 2.83 -14.83 11.79
C ALA A 438 1.78 -15.78 11.21
N ALA A 439 0.50 -15.43 11.33
CA ALA A 439 -0.52 -16.23 10.68
C ALA A 439 -1.74 -15.37 10.35
N PRO A 440 -2.33 -15.51 9.14
CA PRO A 440 -3.65 -14.95 8.92
C PRO A 440 -4.64 -15.66 9.86
N PHE A 441 -5.67 -14.94 10.32
CA PHE A 441 -6.72 -15.48 11.19
C PHE A 441 -7.38 -16.79 10.68
N SER A 442 -7.30 -17.05 9.37
CA SER A 442 -7.79 -18.28 8.75
C SER A 442 -6.94 -19.52 9.06
N THR A 443 -5.72 -19.37 9.57
CA THR A 443 -4.85 -20.48 9.97
C THR A 443 -5.11 -20.81 11.43
N LEU A 444 -6.17 -21.59 11.67
CA LEU A 444 -6.79 -21.76 12.99
C LEU A 444 -5.84 -22.33 14.06
N LEU A 445 -5.03 -23.34 13.73
CA LEU A 445 -4.06 -23.92 14.68
C LEU A 445 -2.89 -23.00 15.02
N ALA A 446 -2.69 -21.94 14.24
CA ALA A 446 -1.70 -20.90 14.56
C ALA A 446 -2.25 -19.80 15.47
N GLN A 447 -3.55 -19.81 15.82
CA GLN A 447 -4.19 -18.74 16.62
C GLN A 447 -4.16 -19.00 18.14
N GLY A 448 -3.47 -20.07 18.59
CA GLY A 448 -3.19 -20.37 20.00
C GLY A 448 -4.15 -19.77 21.04
N SER A 449 -3.67 -18.76 21.77
CA SER A 449 -4.48 -17.97 22.71
C SER A 449 -4.83 -16.56 22.22
N GLY A 450 -4.62 -16.29 20.92
CA GLY A 450 -4.77 -15.02 20.22
C GLY A 450 -4.02 -15.04 18.88
N GLU A 451 -4.22 -14.02 18.04
CA GLU A 451 -3.43 -13.88 16.81
C GLU A 451 -1.93 -13.74 17.15
N PRO A 452 -1.02 -14.46 16.46
CA PRO A 452 0.42 -14.30 16.67
C PRO A 452 0.86 -12.85 16.44
N ASP A 453 1.66 -12.31 17.35
CA ASP A 453 2.20 -10.97 17.22
C ASP A 453 3.54 -11.01 16.48
N ILE A 454 3.61 -10.31 15.36
CA ILE A 454 4.76 -10.34 14.45
C ILE A 454 5.94 -9.49 14.92
N ASN A 455 5.86 -8.89 16.11
CA ASN A 455 6.89 -8.00 16.66
C ASN A 455 7.02 -8.06 18.20
N ASP A 456 6.57 -9.15 18.84
CA ASP A 456 6.69 -9.33 20.30
C ASP A 456 7.97 -10.07 20.72
N GLY A 457 8.79 -10.50 19.75
CA GLY A 457 10.02 -11.25 19.94
C GLY A 457 9.79 -12.70 20.37
N LYS A 458 8.62 -13.29 20.09
CA LYS A 458 8.28 -14.66 20.48
C LYS A 458 7.67 -15.47 19.33
N LEU A 459 7.52 -16.76 19.58
CA LEU A 459 6.85 -17.73 18.73
C LEU A 459 5.67 -18.32 19.50
N ASP A 460 4.53 -18.46 18.82
CA ASP A 460 3.34 -19.11 19.36
C ASP A 460 3.36 -20.60 19.01
N VAL A 461 3.65 -21.44 20.00
CA VAL A 461 3.60 -22.90 19.87
C VAL A 461 2.24 -23.41 20.32
N THR A 462 1.51 -24.03 19.41
CA THR A 462 0.19 -24.63 19.66
C THR A 462 0.21 -26.10 19.28
N TRP A 463 -0.30 -26.98 20.13
CA TRP A 463 -0.37 -28.40 19.82
C TRP A 463 -1.66 -29.06 20.32
N ILE A 464 -1.99 -30.19 19.70
CA ILE A 464 -3.17 -30.99 20.04
C ILE A 464 -2.71 -32.21 20.84
N PRO A 465 -2.98 -32.31 22.15
CA PRO A 465 -2.54 -33.45 22.96
C PRO A 465 -3.25 -34.76 22.57
N GLU A 466 -2.62 -35.91 22.84
CA GLU A 466 -3.16 -37.26 22.56
C GLU A 466 -4.53 -37.53 23.23
N ALA A 467 -4.77 -36.96 24.41
CA ALA A 467 -5.92 -37.32 25.23
C ALA A 467 -7.21 -36.69 24.71
N GLU A 468 -7.88 -37.34 23.75
CA GLU A 468 -9.35 -37.35 23.65
C GLU A 468 -9.93 -38.44 22.71
N LEU A 469 -11.00 -39.08 23.19
CA LEU A 469 -11.66 -40.30 22.68
C LEU A 469 -12.18 -40.21 21.22
N PRO A 470 -12.37 -41.37 20.54
CA PRO A 470 -12.78 -41.43 19.12
C PRO A 470 -14.15 -40.78 18.90
N GLY A 471 -14.16 -39.68 18.16
CA GLY A 471 -15.37 -38.92 17.78
C GLY A 471 -15.34 -37.43 18.10
N MET A 472 -14.36 -36.95 18.90
CA MET A 472 -14.29 -35.55 19.34
C MET A 472 -13.37 -34.65 18.49
N HIS A 473 -12.50 -35.19 17.62
CA HIS A 473 -11.65 -34.37 16.74
C HIS A 473 -12.44 -33.42 15.82
N VAL A 474 -13.68 -33.77 15.44
CA VAL A 474 -14.53 -32.88 14.63
C VAL A 474 -15.09 -31.74 15.48
N LEU A 475 -15.40 -32.00 16.76
CA LEU A 475 -15.93 -31.00 17.68
C LEU A 475 -14.86 -29.98 18.10
N SER A 476 -13.65 -30.45 18.42
CA SER A 476 -12.50 -29.57 18.71
C SER A 476 -12.16 -28.67 17.52
N LEU A 477 -12.31 -29.17 16.30
CA LEU A 477 -12.15 -28.39 15.07
C LEU A 477 -13.30 -27.41 14.82
N THR A 478 -14.57 -27.79 15.08
CA THR A 478 -15.68 -26.83 14.98
C THR A 478 -15.54 -25.69 15.96
N GLU A 479 -14.95 -25.95 17.13
CA GLU A 479 -14.66 -24.94 18.16
C GLU A 479 -13.45 -24.07 17.79
N LEU A 480 -12.41 -24.65 17.20
CA LEU A 480 -11.30 -23.90 16.59
C LEU A 480 -11.82 -22.96 15.49
N VAL A 481 -12.73 -23.44 14.65
CA VAL A 481 -13.40 -22.63 13.62
C VAL A 481 -14.24 -21.53 14.25
N LEU A 482 -15.04 -21.83 15.28
CA LEU A 482 -15.90 -20.88 15.98
C LEU A 482 -15.09 -19.79 16.72
N SER A 483 -14.00 -20.15 17.40
CA SER A 483 -13.08 -19.21 18.06
C SER A 483 -12.31 -18.33 17.08
N GLY A 484 -12.00 -18.81 15.88
CA GLY A 484 -11.52 -17.95 14.79
C GLY A 484 -12.53 -16.88 14.35
N PHE A 485 -13.82 -17.06 14.61
CA PHE A 485 -14.89 -16.08 14.37
C PHE A 485 -15.27 -15.25 15.61
N THR A 486 -14.98 -15.74 16.81
CA THR A 486 -15.29 -15.08 18.08
C THR A 486 -14.01 -14.94 18.91
N SER A 487 -13.54 -13.73 19.20
CA SER A 487 -12.36 -13.48 20.06
C SER A 487 -12.49 -13.97 21.52
N GLU A 488 -13.50 -14.79 21.83
CA GLU A 488 -13.67 -15.44 23.11
C GLU A 488 -12.96 -16.80 23.13
N LYS A 489 -12.14 -17.01 24.17
CA LYS A 489 -11.58 -18.32 24.50
C LYS A 489 -12.72 -19.29 24.82
N ILE A 490 -12.86 -20.33 24.01
CA ILE A 490 -13.55 -21.55 24.42
C ILE A 490 -12.45 -22.60 24.51
N GLY A 491 -11.99 -22.83 25.75
CA GLY A 491 -10.80 -23.62 26.05
C GLY A 491 -11.14 -25.09 26.32
N GLY A 492 -10.29 -25.99 25.86
CA GLY A 492 -10.34 -27.41 26.22
C GLY A 492 -9.44 -28.35 25.42
N PHE A 493 -9.11 -28.02 24.16
CA PHE A 493 -8.62 -29.03 23.20
C PHE A 493 -7.23 -28.77 22.59
N THR A 494 -6.62 -27.63 22.88
CA THR A 494 -5.27 -27.29 22.43
C THR A 494 -4.47 -26.75 23.60
N GLU A 495 -3.18 -27.05 23.58
CA GLU A 495 -2.21 -26.45 24.48
C GLU A 495 -1.46 -25.35 23.73
N HIS A 496 -1.08 -24.30 24.45
CA HIS A 496 -0.43 -23.12 23.87
C HIS A 496 0.70 -22.61 24.77
N LYS A 497 1.80 -22.20 24.14
CA LYS A 497 2.93 -21.58 24.81
C LYS A 497 3.64 -20.57 23.91
N GLN A 498 3.97 -19.40 24.46
CA GLN A 498 4.88 -18.46 23.82
C GLN A 498 6.33 -18.74 24.25
N VAL A 499 7.25 -18.78 23.29
CA VAL A 499 8.68 -19.09 23.51
C VAL A 499 9.58 -18.26 22.60
N GLU A 500 10.84 -18.07 22.95
CA GLU A 500 11.83 -17.46 22.05
C GLU A 500 12.50 -18.51 21.15
N SER A 501 12.57 -19.75 21.63
CA SER A 501 13.11 -20.87 20.85
C SER A 501 12.45 -22.20 21.20
N VAL A 502 12.40 -23.08 20.21
CA VAL A 502 11.92 -24.45 20.37
C VAL A 502 12.80 -25.41 19.58
N GLN A 503 13.11 -26.55 20.19
CA GLN A 503 13.85 -27.62 19.55
C GLN A 503 12.99 -28.88 19.57
N ILE A 504 12.88 -29.54 18.43
CA ILE A 504 12.04 -30.72 18.25
C ILE A 504 12.89 -31.79 17.58
N HIS A 505 12.81 -33.03 18.07
CA HIS A 505 13.35 -34.19 17.37
C HIS A 505 12.45 -35.41 17.56
N HIS A 506 12.62 -36.38 16.68
CA HIS A 506 11.97 -37.68 16.74
C HIS A 506 13.00 -38.76 16.38
N PRO A 507 13.05 -39.91 17.08
CA PRO A 507 14.08 -40.94 16.87
C PRO A 507 14.18 -41.46 15.44
N ASP A 508 13.05 -41.55 14.74
CA ASP A 508 12.98 -42.00 13.34
C ASP A 508 13.14 -40.87 12.30
N GLY A 509 13.51 -39.67 12.76
CA GLY A 509 13.53 -38.45 11.97
C GLY A 509 12.20 -37.71 11.96
N LEU A 510 12.25 -36.45 11.52
CA LEU A 510 11.11 -35.55 11.41
C LEU A 510 10.83 -35.20 9.95
N LYS A 511 9.55 -35.17 9.62
CA LYS A 511 9.04 -34.43 8.47
C LYS A 511 8.29 -33.22 8.97
N TYR A 512 8.57 -32.06 8.40
CA TYR A 512 7.99 -30.81 8.85
C TYR A 512 7.75 -29.87 7.68
N VAL A 513 6.89 -28.89 7.90
CA VAL A 513 6.50 -27.90 6.91
C VAL A 513 7.02 -26.55 7.37
N ILE A 514 7.66 -25.79 6.47
CA ILE A 514 7.97 -24.37 6.69
C ILE A 514 7.23 -23.56 5.63
N ASP A 515 6.35 -22.65 6.04
CA ASP A 515 5.58 -21.75 5.15
C ASP A 515 4.88 -22.46 3.96
N GLY A 516 4.54 -23.74 4.11
CA GLY A 516 3.88 -24.57 3.09
C GLY A 516 4.81 -25.47 2.26
N GLU A 517 6.12 -25.44 2.50
CA GLU A 517 7.10 -26.33 1.85
C GLU A 517 7.53 -27.46 2.78
N LEU A 518 7.69 -28.67 2.22
CA LEU A 518 8.03 -29.89 2.97
C LEU A 518 9.54 -30.06 3.11
N PHE A 519 9.97 -30.35 4.35
CA PHE A 519 11.36 -30.62 4.70
C PHE A 519 11.45 -31.90 5.55
N GLU A 520 12.63 -32.51 5.56
CA GLU A 520 12.95 -33.68 6.38
C GLU A 520 14.29 -33.47 7.10
N GLY A 521 14.40 -33.95 8.33
CA GLY A 521 15.64 -33.87 9.11
C GLY A 521 15.53 -34.55 10.46
N GLU A 522 16.66 -34.79 11.13
CA GLU A 522 16.67 -35.45 12.45
C GLU A 522 16.20 -34.52 13.58
N ARG A 523 16.48 -33.22 13.44
CA ARG A 523 16.20 -32.20 14.44
C ARG A 523 15.75 -30.91 13.78
N LEU A 524 14.77 -30.28 14.38
CA LEU A 524 14.24 -28.98 14.01
C LEU A 524 14.56 -28.00 15.13
N GLN A 525 15.37 -26.98 14.84
CA GLN A 525 15.68 -25.90 15.77
C GLN A 525 15.07 -24.62 15.23
N ILE A 526 14.16 -24.04 16.01
CA ILE A 526 13.47 -22.80 15.67
C ILE A 526 13.82 -21.75 16.71
N LYS A 527 14.25 -20.57 16.27
CA LYS A 527 14.53 -19.44 17.13
C LYS A 527 14.04 -18.15 16.49
N VAL A 528 13.30 -17.35 17.23
CA VAL A 528 12.89 -16.01 16.78
C VAL A 528 14.09 -15.09 16.67
N LYS A 529 14.12 -14.29 15.61
CA LYS A 529 15.01 -13.15 15.45
C LYS A 529 14.14 -11.89 15.52
N PRO A 530 14.13 -11.21 16.68
CA PRO A 530 13.32 -10.00 16.85
C PRO A 530 13.75 -8.90 15.88
N ASP A 531 12.78 -8.15 15.35
CA ASP A 531 13.01 -6.99 14.45
C ASP A 531 14.01 -7.30 13.31
N ALA A 532 13.96 -8.52 12.76
CA ALA A 532 14.97 -9.01 11.83
C ALA A 532 14.77 -8.55 10.37
N LEU A 533 13.54 -8.14 10.02
CA LEU A 533 13.18 -7.76 8.67
C LEU A 533 12.38 -6.45 8.64
N SER A 534 12.86 -5.46 7.90
CA SER A 534 12.16 -4.20 7.66
C SER A 534 11.32 -4.27 6.38
N VAL A 535 10.00 -4.33 6.54
CA VAL A 535 9.05 -4.54 5.42
C VAL A 535 8.20 -3.30 5.19
N MET A 536 8.03 -2.90 3.93
CA MET A 536 7.06 -1.88 3.54
C MET A 536 5.65 -2.36 3.87
N SER A 537 4.91 -1.57 4.64
CA SER A 537 3.58 -1.90 5.11
C SER A 537 2.67 -0.68 5.04
N PRO A 538 1.41 -0.81 4.58
CA PRO A 538 0.43 0.26 4.70
C PRO A 538 0.29 0.68 6.16
N LYS A 539 0.13 1.98 6.43
CA LYS A 539 -0.22 2.46 7.77
C LYS A 539 -1.49 1.78 8.25
N GLU A 540 -1.45 1.26 9.47
CA GLU A 540 -2.66 0.89 10.17
C GLU A 540 -3.56 2.14 10.29
N PRO A 541 -4.87 2.02 10.01
CA PRO A 541 -5.78 3.11 10.28
C PRO A 541 -5.74 3.42 11.78
N ASP A 542 -5.42 4.67 12.12
CA ASP A 542 -5.45 5.12 13.50
C ASP A 542 -6.85 4.81 14.07
N LEU A 543 -6.95 4.21 15.25
CA LEU A 543 -8.25 3.83 15.85
C LEU A 543 -9.21 5.04 16.00
N ALA A 544 -8.65 6.26 16.01
CA ALA A 544 -9.38 7.53 15.94
C ALA A 544 -10.10 7.79 14.59
N ASP A 545 -9.64 7.21 13.48
CA ASP A 545 -10.23 7.39 12.14
C ASP A 545 -11.43 6.46 11.86
N VAL A 546 -11.66 5.45 12.73
CA VAL A 546 -12.77 4.49 12.61
C VAL A 546 -13.96 4.89 13.50
N THR A 547 -13.76 5.85 14.41
CA THR A 547 -14.83 6.43 15.24
C THR A 547 -15.35 7.73 14.64
N LEU A 548 -16.06 7.63 13.51
CA LEU A 548 -16.96 8.69 12.99
C LEU A 548 -18.26 8.12 12.43
#